data_AF-A0A8S0FRZ7-F1
#
_entry.id   AF-A0A8S0FRZ7-F1
#
_cell.length_a   1.000
_cell.length_b   1.000
_cell.length_c   1.000
_cell.angle_alpha   90.00
_cell.angle_beta   90.00
_cell.angle_gamma   90.00
#
_symmetry.space_group_name_H-M   'P 1'
#
loop_
_entity.id
_entity.type
_entity.pdbx_description
1 polymer ?
#
loop_
_entity_poly.entity_id
_entity_poly.type
_entity_poly.pdbx_seq_one_letter_code
_entity_poly.pdbx_strand_id
1 'polypeptide(L)'
;MASAVVGFMRTFGMDEPMGCYDDIEQADAFVLWGANMAEMHPILWSRITNRRLSNQNVTVAVLSTYQHRSFELADNGIIFTPQSDLVILNYIANYIIQNNAINQDFFSKHVNLRKGATDIGYGLRPTHPLEKAAKNPGSDASEPMSLRLKITKPSLLNIRWKKPPK
;
A
#
# COMPACT_ATOMS: atom_id res chain seq x y z
N MET A 1 5.54 -14.97 0.42
CA MET A 1 5.36 -14.62 1.85
C MET A 1 6.54 -13.84 2.43
N ALA A 2 7.80 -14.21 2.18
CA ALA A 2 8.98 -13.55 2.79
C ALA A 2 9.01 -12.01 2.67
N SER A 3 8.60 -11.42 1.54
CA SER A 3 8.56 -9.96 1.38
C SER A 3 7.51 -9.28 2.28
N ALA A 4 6.38 -9.94 2.54
CA ALA A 4 5.35 -9.43 3.43
C ALA A 4 5.84 -9.38 4.88
N VAL A 5 6.55 -10.42 5.34
CA VAL A 5 7.18 -10.49 6.67
C VAL A 5 8.10 -9.28 6.89
N VAL A 6 8.96 -8.95 5.93
CA VAL A 6 9.84 -7.78 6.02
C VAL A 6 9.03 -6.48 6.11
N GLY A 7 7.93 -6.38 5.38
CA GLY A 7 6.99 -5.26 5.48
C GLY A 7 6.37 -5.11 6.87
N PHE A 8 5.90 -6.21 7.46
CA PHE A 8 5.34 -6.26 8.82
C PHE A 8 6.39 -5.89 9.87
N MET A 9 7.57 -6.53 9.83
CA MET A 9 8.66 -6.23 10.76
C MET A 9 9.11 -4.76 10.70
N ARG A 10 9.15 -4.15 9.51
CA ARG A 10 9.53 -2.73 9.36
C ARG A 10 8.44 -1.76 9.82
N THR A 11 7.17 -2.15 9.75
CA THR A 11 6.02 -1.26 10.03
C THR A 11 5.54 -1.39 11.46
N PHE A 12 5.47 -2.63 11.98
CA PHE A 12 4.86 -2.96 13.27
C PHE A 12 5.83 -3.66 14.23
N GLY A 13 6.98 -4.14 13.76
CA GLY A 13 7.96 -4.84 14.60
C GLY A 13 7.58 -6.29 14.96
N MET A 14 6.51 -6.81 14.36
CA MET A 14 6.00 -8.17 14.55
C MET A 14 5.45 -8.67 13.21
N ASP A 15 5.57 -9.98 12.95
CA ASP A 15 5.01 -10.64 11.76
C ASP A 15 3.51 -10.98 11.93
N GLU A 16 2.87 -11.34 10.82
CA GLU A 16 1.46 -11.74 10.67
C GLU A 16 0.44 -10.59 10.62
N PRO A 17 -0.73 -10.82 9.98
CA PRO A 17 -1.82 -9.85 9.99
C PRO A 17 -2.38 -9.61 11.40
N MET A 18 -2.71 -8.36 11.71
CA MET A 18 -3.40 -7.98 12.95
C MET A 18 -4.92 -8.20 12.90
N GLY A 19 -5.48 -8.41 11.71
CA GLY A 19 -6.89 -8.71 11.49
C GLY A 19 -7.17 -10.20 11.35
N CYS A 20 -8.42 -10.55 11.06
CA CYS A 20 -8.84 -11.93 10.87
C CYS A 20 -9.95 -12.03 9.81
N TYR A 21 -10.41 -13.24 9.50
CA TYR A 21 -11.41 -13.37 8.44
C TYR A 21 -12.79 -12.78 8.77
N ASP A 22 -13.08 -12.54 10.04
CA ASP A 22 -14.33 -11.88 10.47
C ASP A 22 -14.42 -10.43 9.97
N ASP A 23 -13.27 -9.82 9.61
CA ASP A 23 -13.22 -8.49 9.00
C ASP A 23 -13.96 -8.45 7.64
N ILE A 24 -14.08 -9.59 6.94
CA ILE A 24 -14.78 -9.65 5.66
C ILE A 24 -16.26 -9.27 5.82
N GLU A 25 -16.91 -9.71 6.89
CA GLU A 25 -18.33 -9.40 7.10
C GLU A 25 -18.56 -7.98 7.61
N GLN A 26 -17.50 -7.30 8.10
CA GLN A 26 -17.56 -5.92 8.60
C GLN A 26 -17.15 -4.88 7.57
N ALA A 27 -16.45 -5.27 6.50
CA ALA A 27 -15.94 -4.34 5.50
C ALA A 27 -17.05 -3.72 4.64
N ASP A 28 -16.89 -2.43 4.33
CA ASP A 28 -17.72 -1.68 3.37
C ASP A 28 -17.01 -1.44 2.03
N ALA A 29 -15.71 -1.71 1.96
CA ALA A 29 -14.95 -1.67 0.72
C ALA A 29 -13.85 -2.74 0.73
N PHE A 30 -13.69 -3.41 -0.40
CA PHE A 30 -12.61 -4.36 -0.65
C PHE A 30 -11.70 -3.82 -1.75
N VAL A 31 -10.39 -3.85 -1.53
CA VAL A 31 -9.39 -3.46 -2.54
C VAL A 31 -8.42 -4.61 -2.75
N LEU A 32 -8.54 -5.31 -3.87
CA LEU A 32 -7.67 -6.42 -4.24
C LEU A 32 -6.46 -5.88 -4.99
N TRP A 33 -5.30 -5.86 -4.33
CA TRP A 33 -4.02 -5.41 -4.89
C TRP A 33 -3.26 -6.55 -5.57
N GLY A 34 -3.61 -6.85 -6.83
CA GLY A 34 -3.02 -7.94 -7.62
C GLY A 34 -3.48 -9.34 -7.21
N ALA A 35 -4.37 -9.45 -6.22
CA ALA A 35 -4.86 -10.72 -5.72
C ALA A 35 -5.94 -11.31 -6.64
N ASN A 36 -5.67 -12.48 -7.23
CA ASN A 36 -6.70 -13.26 -7.93
C ASN A 36 -7.43 -14.20 -6.95
N MET A 37 -8.26 -13.63 -6.08
CA MET A 37 -8.91 -14.39 -5.00
C MET A 37 -9.91 -15.44 -5.53
N ALA A 38 -10.57 -15.17 -6.65
CA ALA A 38 -11.52 -16.11 -7.26
C ALA A 38 -10.91 -17.49 -7.56
N GLU A 39 -9.61 -17.53 -7.88
CA GLU A 39 -8.92 -18.78 -8.22
C GLU A 39 -7.95 -19.24 -7.12
N MET A 40 -7.31 -18.30 -6.41
CA MET A 40 -6.25 -18.63 -5.45
C MET A 40 -6.75 -18.71 -3.99
N HIS A 41 -7.88 -18.09 -3.66
CA HIS A 41 -8.48 -18.12 -2.33
C HIS A 41 -10.01 -18.22 -2.40
N PRO A 42 -10.56 -19.26 -3.07
CA PRO A 42 -11.96 -19.30 -3.48
C PRO A 42 -12.95 -19.20 -2.32
N ILE A 43 -12.64 -19.75 -1.14
CA ILE A 43 -13.53 -19.68 0.03
C ILE A 43 -13.59 -18.26 0.61
N LEU A 44 -12.47 -17.54 0.67
CA LEU A 44 -12.46 -16.13 1.08
C LEU A 44 -13.15 -15.27 0.04
N TRP A 45 -12.97 -15.58 -1.25
CA TRP A 45 -13.69 -14.93 -2.33
C TRP A 45 -15.19 -15.12 -2.21
N SER A 46 -15.68 -16.33 -1.90
CA SER A 46 -17.11 -16.56 -1.64
C SER A 46 -17.66 -15.70 -0.50
N ARG A 47 -16.87 -15.44 0.56
CA ARG A 47 -17.26 -14.52 1.64
C ARG A 47 -17.34 -13.07 1.17
N ILE A 48 -16.36 -12.60 0.41
CA ILE A 48 -16.39 -11.26 -0.20
C ILE A 48 -17.59 -11.12 -1.13
N THR A 49 -17.84 -12.11 -2.00
CA THR A 49 -19.01 -12.16 -2.88
C THR A 49 -20.30 -12.10 -2.07
N ASN A 50 -20.41 -12.86 -0.98
CA ASN A 50 -21.59 -12.83 -0.13
C ASN A 50 -21.81 -11.45 0.49
N ARG A 51 -20.76 -10.83 1.06
CA ARG A 51 -20.84 -9.48 1.65
C ARG A 51 -21.24 -8.44 0.61
N ARG A 52 -20.63 -8.46 -0.58
CA ARG A 52 -20.89 -7.52 -1.67
C ARG A 52 -22.30 -7.66 -2.24
N LEU A 53 -22.81 -8.88 -2.43
CA LEU A 53 -24.13 -9.11 -3.00
C LEU A 53 -25.26 -8.92 -1.97
N SER A 54 -24.99 -9.13 -0.68
CA SER A 54 -25.97 -8.96 0.39
C SER A 54 -26.11 -7.51 0.87
N ASN A 55 -25.17 -6.62 0.54
CA ASN A 55 -25.21 -5.21 0.93
C ASN A 55 -24.79 -4.31 -0.24
N GLN A 56 -25.73 -3.51 -0.75
CA GLN A 56 -25.50 -2.62 -1.90
C GLN A 56 -24.50 -1.49 -1.63
N ASN A 57 -24.23 -1.15 -0.37
CA ASN A 57 -23.26 -0.12 0.00
C ASN A 57 -21.81 -0.62 -0.02
N VAL A 58 -21.60 -1.94 -0.15
CA VAL A 58 -20.27 -2.53 -0.22
C VAL A 58 -19.73 -2.38 -1.62
N THR A 59 -18.45 -2.01 -1.75
CA THR A 59 -17.78 -1.90 -3.05
C THR A 59 -16.57 -2.83 -3.16
N VAL A 60 -16.29 -3.32 -4.38
CA VAL A 60 -15.12 -4.16 -4.68
C VAL A 60 -14.29 -3.50 -5.78
N ALA A 61 -13.06 -3.12 -5.44
CA ALA A 61 -12.05 -2.67 -6.38
C ALA A 61 -11.04 -3.79 -6.64
N VAL A 62 -10.74 -4.06 -7.91
CA VAL A 62 -9.76 -5.08 -8.33
C VAL A 62 -8.69 -4.42 -9.18
N LEU A 63 -7.47 -4.40 -8.66
CA LEU A 63 -6.28 -3.92 -9.36
C LEU A 63 -5.49 -5.15 -9.81
N SER A 64 -5.14 -5.23 -11.09
CA SER A 64 -4.29 -6.31 -11.60
C SER A 64 -3.47 -5.86 -12.80
N THR A 65 -2.47 -6.64 -13.19
CA THR A 65 -1.71 -6.41 -14.43
C THR A 65 -2.34 -7.10 -15.64
N TYR A 66 -3.35 -7.94 -15.41
CA TYR A 66 -4.16 -8.62 -16.43
C TYR A 66 -5.57 -8.91 -15.88
N GLN A 67 -6.56 -9.11 -16.76
CA GLN A 67 -7.91 -9.46 -16.32
C GLN A 67 -8.01 -10.94 -15.94
N HIS A 68 -8.76 -11.23 -14.88
CA HIS A 68 -9.03 -12.58 -14.37
C HIS A 68 -10.40 -12.63 -13.67
N ARG A 69 -10.84 -13.81 -13.20
CA ARG A 69 -12.22 -14.03 -12.71
C ARG A 69 -12.66 -13.10 -11.58
N SER A 70 -11.74 -12.60 -10.77
CA SER A 70 -12.09 -11.62 -9.72
C SER A 70 -12.67 -10.31 -10.28
N PHE A 71 -12.43 -9.95 -11.56
CA PHE A 71 -13.03 -8.79 -12.22
C PHE A 71 -14.54 -8.94 -12.44
N GLU A 72 -15.08 -10.17 -12.44
CA GLU A 72 -16.52 -10.43 -12.66
C GLU A 72 -17.41 -9.84 -11.55
N LEU A 73 -16.87 -9.65 -10.34
CA LEU A 73 -17.56 -9.01 -9.20
C LEU A 73 -17.16 -7.54 -9.02
N ALA A 74 -16.12 -7.06 -9.70
CA ALA A 74 -15.53 -5.76 -9.42
C ALA A 74 -16.46 -4.61 -9.83
N ASP A 75 -16.73 -3.69 -8.90
CA ASP A 75 -17.32 -2.39 -9.21
C ASP A 75 -16.31 -1.48 -9.91
N ASN A 76 -15.04 -1.57 -9.51
CA ASN A 76 -13.94 -0.78 -10.04
C ASN A 76 -12.77 -1.69 -10.44
N GLY A 77 -12.69 -2.06 -11.71
CA GLY A 77 -11.57 -2.83 -12.27
C GLY A 77 -10.48 -1.91 -12.83
N ILE A 78 -9.23 -2.11 -12.42
CA ILE A 78 -8.07 -1.35 -12.92
C ILE A 78 -7.01 -2.32 -13.41
N ILE A 79 -6.62 -2.15 -14.68
CA ILE A 79 -5.42 -2.78 -15.23
C ILE A 79 -4.27 -1.78 -15.19
N PHE A 80 -3.16 -2.15 -14.55
CA PHE A 80 -2.01 -1.28 -14.39
C PHE A 80 -0.72 -1.90 -14.94
N THR A 81 0.27 -1.06 -15.23
CA THR A 81 1.58 -1.52 -15.72
C THR A 81 2.35 -2.18 -14.58
N PRO A 82 2.99 -3.36 -14.76
CA PRO A 82 3.75 -4.00 -13.69
C PRO A 82 4.70 -3.00 -12.99
N GLN A 83 4.74 -3.07 -11.65
CA GLN A 83 5.54 -2.18 -10.78
C GLN A 83 5.08 -0.71 -10.69
N SER A 84 4.03 -0.30 -11.43
CA SER A 84 3.44 1.04 -11.28
C SER A 84 2.51 1.16 -10.07
N ASP A 85 2.34 0.08 -9.33
CA ASP A 85 1.55 -0.05 -8.12
C ASP A 85 2.10 0.86 -7.00
N LEU A 86 3.43 0.97 -6.86
CA LEU A 86 4.06 1.96 -5.97
C LEU A 86 3.62 3.40 -6.23
N VAL A 87 3.36 3.76 -7.49
CA VAL A 87 2.87 5.10 -7.84
C VAL A 87 1.42 5.29 -7.38
N ILE A 88 0.58 4.26 -7.52
CA ILE A 88 -0.82 4.29 -7.08
C ILE A 88 -0.90 4.46 -5.56
N LEU A 89 -0.10 3.73 -4.77
CA LEU A 89 -0.07 3.90 -3.30
C LEU A 89 0.35 5.32 -2.90
N ASN A 90 1.40 5.85 -3.54
CA ASN A 90 1.85 7.22 -3.27
C ASN A 90 0.81 8.27 -3.68
N TYR A 91 0.07 8.04 -4.76
CA TYR A 91 -1.03 8.90 -5.17
C TYR A 91 -2.15 8.91 -4.12
N ILE A 92 -2.57 7.74 -3.61
CA ILE A 92 -3.59 7.64 -2.56
C ILE A 92 -3.13 8.37 -1.29
N ALA A 93 -1.89 8.16 -0.85
CA ALA A 93 -1.33 8.86 0.31
C ALA A 93 -1.32 10.38 0.11
N ASN A 94 -0.88 10.85 -1.06
CA ASN A 94 -0.92 12.26 -1.41
C ASN A 94 -2.34 12.81 -1.45
N TYR A 95 -3.30 12.07 -1.99
CA TYR A 95 -4.71 12.47 -2.05
C TYR A 95 -5.31 12.63 -0.64
N ILE A 96 -5.05 11.69 0.27
CA ILE A 96 -5.47 11.77 1.69
C ILE A 96 -4.91 13.04 2.35
N ILE A 97 -3.63 13.34 2.10
CA ILE A 97 -2.96 14.54 2.62
C ILE A 97 -3.59 15.81 2.05
N GLN A 98 -3.79 15.87 0.72
CA GLN A 98 -4.33 17.04 0.04
C GLN A 98 -5.77 17.36 0.41
N ASN A 99 -6.57 16.33 0.73
CA ASN A 99 -7.97 16.49 1.12
C ASN A 99 -8.18 16.57 2.64
N ASN A 100 -7.11 16.75 3.42
CA ASN A 100 -7.16 16.83 4.88
C ASN A 100 -7.92 15.65 5.53
N ALA A 101 -7.79 14.45 4.94
CA ALA A 101 -8.49 13.23 5.37
C ALA A 101 -7.65 12.36 6.32
N ILE A 102 -6.59 12.94 6.92
CA ILE A 102 -5.75 12.26 7.90
C ILE A 102 -6.46 12.24 9.25
N ASN A 103 -6.57 11.07 9.88
CA ASN A 103 -6.94 10.98 11.29
C ASN A 103 -5.77 11.50 12.16
N GLN A 104 -5.83 12.77 12.54
CA GLN A 104 -4.75 13.46 13.25
C GLN A 104 -4.46 12.87 14.63
N ASP A 105 -5.49 12.42 15.35
CA ASP A 105 -5.34 11.86 16.69
C ASP A 105 -4.54 10.55 16.64
N PHE A 106 -4.96 9.63 15.78
CA PHE A 106 -4.24 8.36 15.59
C PHE A 106 -2.82 8.59 15.08
N PHE A 107 -2.66 9.47 14.09
CA PHE A 107 -1.38 9.76 13.48
C PHE A 107 -0.37 10.32 14.50
N SER A 108 -0.79 11.28 15.33
CA SER A 108 0.10 11.90 16.33
C SER A 108 0.51 10.97 17.47
N LYS A 109 -0.34 10.01 17.84
CA LYS A 109 -0.11 9.11 18.98
C LYS A 109 0.56 7.79 18.61
N HIS A 110 0.33 7.28 17.41
CA HIS A 110 0.64 5.89 17.05
C HIS A 110 1.49 5.73 15.80
N VAL A 111 1.80 6.80 15.07
CA VAL A 111 2.54 6.71 13.79
C VAL A 111 3.85 7.47 13.86
N ASN A 112 4.94 6.81 13.46
CA ASN A 112 6.23 7.42 13.19
C ASN A 112 6.51 7.40 11.70
N LEU A 113 7.06 8.48 11.15
CA LEU A 113 7.47 8.52 9.74
C LEU A 113 8.98 8.32 9.61
N ARG A 114 9.34 7.48 8.64
CA ARG A 114 10.72 7.16 8.29
C ARG A 114 10.91 7.30 6.79
N LYS A 115 12.07 7.80 6.38
CA LYS A 115 12.50 7.80 4.99
C LYS A 115 13.54 6.72 4.80
N GLY A 116 13.23 5.72 3.98
CA GLY A 116 14.15 4.64 3.64
C GLY A 116 15.23 5.05 2.64
N ALA A 117 16.33 4.30 2.60
CA ALA A 117 17.31 4.38 1.54
C ALA A 117 16.66 4.08 0.18
N THR A 118 17.07 4.82 -0.86
CA THR A 118 16.62 4.62 -2.24
C THR A 118 17.65 3.80 -3.01
N ASP A 119 17.25 3.20 -4.12
CA ASP A 119 18.16 2.43 -4.98
C ASP A 119 18.86 1.30 -4.21
N ILE A 120 18.03 0.46 -3.58
CA ILE A 120 18.46 -0.64 -2.70
C ILE A 120 18.69 -1.97 -3.45
N GLY A 121 18.74 -1.92 -4.77
CA GLY A 121 18.81 -3.12 -5.62
C GLY A 121 17.46 -3.78 -5.84
N TYR A 122 17.51 -4.99 -6.39
CA TYR A 122 16.34 -5.75 -6.84
C TYR A 122 16.23 -7.09 -6.11
N GLY A 123 17.07 -7.33 -5.09
CA GLY A 123 17.15 -8.63 -4.42
C GLY A 123 17.73 -9.72 -5.33
N LEU A 124 18.54 -9.33 -6.32
CA LEU A 124 19.18 -10.27 -7.23
C LEU A 124 20.47 -10.82 -6.59
N ARG A 125 21.08 -11.81 -7.25
CA ARG A 125 22.38 -12.35 -6.78
C ARG A 125 23.42 -11.22 -6.74
N PRO A 126 24.36 -11.21 -5.76
CA PRO A 126 25.40 -10.17 -5.66
C PRO A 126 26.28 -10.03 -6.91
N THR A 127 26.35 -11.07 -7.73
CA THR A 127 27.10 -11.06 -8.99
C THR A 127 26.35 -10.37 -10.14
N HIS A 128 25.04 -10.19 -10.03
CA HIS A 128 24.19 -9.67 -11.10
C HIS A 128 24.51 -8.19 -11.38
N PRO A 129 24.63 -7.76 -12.66
CA PRO A 129 24.99 -6.37 -12.99
C PRO A 129 24.08 -5.31 -12.38
N LEU A 130 22.76 -5.53 -12.39
CA LEU A 130 21.79 -4.61 -11.78
C LEU A 130 21.94 -4.48 -10.27
N GLU A 131 22.33 -5.55 -9.57
CA GLU A 131 22.53 -5.51 -8.13
C GLU A 131 23.83 -4.76 -7.79
N LYS A 132 24.89 -4.99 -8.58
CA LYS A 132 26.16 -4.26 -8.44
C LYS A 132 26.02 -2.77 -8.77
N ALA A 133 25.10 -2.43 -9.66
CA ALA A 133 24.87 -1.05 -10.09
C ALA A 133 24.05 -0.25 -9.06
N ALA A 134 23.34 -0.92 -8.15
CA ALA A 134 22.56 -0.25 -7.12
C ALA A 134 23.46 0.53 -6.16
N LYS A 135 23.02 1.71 -5.75
CA LYS A 135 23.78 2.57 -4.82
C LYS A 135 23.81 2.03 -3.40
N ASN A 136 22.74 1.38 -2.94
CA ASN A 136 22.59 0.92 -1.56
C ASN A 136 22.08 -0.53 -1.50
N PRO A 137 22.71 -1.49 -2.19
CA PRO A 137 22.18 -2.85 -2.36
C PRO A 137 21.90 -3.51 -1.00
N GLY A 138 20.67 -3.96 -0.80
CA GLY A 138 20.22 -4.61 0.43
C GLY A 138 20.15 -3.70 1.67
N SER A 139 20.27 -2.38 1.52
CA SER A 139 20.23 -1.46 2.67
C SER A 139 18.85 -1.41 3.32
N ASP A 140 18.83 -1.57 4.63
CA ASP A 140 17.65 -1.42 5.49
C ASP A 140 17.57 -0.03 6.14
N ALA A 141 18.56 0.83 5.88
CA ALA A 141 18.75 2.12 6.52
C ALA A 141 17.52 3.03 6.35
N SER A 142 17.16 3.72 7.44
CA SER A 142 16.12 4.73 7.41
C SER A 142 16.37 5.85 8.42
N GLU A 143 15.98 7.06 8.05
CA GLU A 143 16.07 8.24 8.90
C GLU A 143 14.66 8.71 9.34
N PRO A 144 14.49 9.23 10.56
CA PRO A 144 13.25 9.91 10.94
C PRO A 144 12.92 11.04 9.96
N MET A 145 11.63 11.18 9.63
CA MET A 145 11.15 12.30 8.84
C MET A 145 9.89 12.89 9.46
N SER A 146 9.61 14.15 9.14
CA SER A 146 8.39 14.84 9.58
C SER A 146 7.54 15.22 8.38
N LEU A 147 6.22 15.00 8.45
CA LEU A 147 5.28 15.58 7.49
C LEU A 147 5.00 17.04 7.92
N ARG A 148 5.51 18.02 7.17
CA ARG A 148 5.07 19.40 7.35
C ARG A 148 3.91 19.69 6.39
N LEU A 149 2.69 19.58 6.92
CA LEU A 149 1.49 20.10 6.28
C LEU A 149 1.59 21.63 6.24
N LYS A 150 2.19 22.19 5.18
CA LYS A 150 2.04 23.62 4.93
C LYS A 150 0.65 23.83 4.32
N ILE A 151 -0.30 24.26 5.13
CA ILE A 151 -1.58 24.81 4.64
C ILE A 151 -1.25 26.14 3.94
N THR A 152 -0.79 26.08 2.69
CA THR A 152 -0.61 27.27 1.84
C THR A 152 -1.70 27.30 0.79
N LYS A 153 -2.88 27.80 1.21
CA LYS A 153 -4.06 28.14 0.38
C LYS A 153 -4.65 27.01 -0.49
N PRO A 154 -5.96 27.04 -0.83
CA PRO A 154 -6.68 25.89 -1.37
C PRO A 154 -6.31 25.45 -2.80
N SER A 155 -5.34 26.07 -3.47
CA SER A 155 -5.09 25.80 -4.89
C SER A 155 -3.77 25.11 -5.22
N LEU A 156 -2.76 25.06 -4.34
CA LEU A 156 -1.48 24.40 -4.66
C LEU A 156 -0.79 23.88 -3.39
N LEU A 157 -1.13 22.66 -2.96
CA LEU A 157 -0.32 21.95 -1.96
C LEU A 157 0.96 21.42 -2.63
N ASN A 158 2.04 22.19 -2.53
CA ASN A 158 3.37 21.76 -2.96
C ASN A 158 4.03 20.93 -1.84
N ILE A 159 4.10 19.60 -2.00
CA ILE A 159 4.90 18.74 -1.13
C ILE A 159 6.38 19.02 -1.43
N ARG A 160 7.06 19.76 -0.54
CA ARG A 160 8.52 19.90 -0.55
C ARG A 160 9.13 19.16 0.62
N TRP A 161 9.84 18.07 0.30
CA TRP A 161 10.68 17.31 1.21
C TRP A 161 11.84 18.20 1.69
N LYS A 162 11.89 18.56 2.97
CA LYS A 162 13.07 19.22 3.56
C LYS A 162 13.98 18.18 4.20
N LYS A 163 15.27 18.23 3.87
CA LYS A 163 16.34 17.51 4.57
C LYS A 163 16.53 18.14 5.97
N PRO A 164 16.74 17.36 7.04
CA PRO A 164 17.02 17.91 8.37
C PRO A 164 18.32 18.73 8.37
N PRO A 165 18.46 19.75 9.25
CA PRO A 165 19.70 20.48 9.41
C PRO A 165 20.79 19.55 9.96
N LYS A 166 22.03 19.80 9.54
CA LYS A 166 23.23 19.08 9.99
C LYS A 166 23.42 19.17 11.49
#